data_AF-A0A419K8H4-F1
#
_entry.id   AF-A0A419K8H4-F1
#
_cell.length_a   1.000
_cell.length_b   1.000
_cell.length_c   1.000
_cell.angle_alpha   90.00
_cell.angle_beta   90.00
_cell.angle_gamma   90.00
#
_symmetry.space_group_name_H-M   'P 1'
#
loop_
_entity.id
_entity.type
_entity.pdbx_description
1 polymer ?
#
loop_
_entity_poly.entity_id
_entity_poly.type
_entity_poly.pdbx_seq_one_letter_code
_entity_poly.pdbx_strand_id
1 'polypeptide(L)'
;MGAPDNSIHFYMVYPNGTVRDFGKQGEFSFSFICDLEGEYFLRFSNVDSSTDKLVTLDYEVQHYIFGIPQMLFLTILIVVVSMIAVAAFILMGKPR
;
A
#
# COMPACT_ATOMS: atom_id res chain seq x y z
N MET A 1 0.61 -16.29 -38.40
CA MET A 1 -0.30 -15.48 -37.57
C MET A 1 0.22 -15.56 -36.15
N GLY A 2 0.71 -14.45 -35.60
CA GLY A 2 1.22 -14.39 -34.23
C GLY A 2 0.06 -14.38 -33.23
N ALA A 3 0.26 -14.99 -32.06
CA ALA A 3 -0.71 -14.95 -30.97
C ALA A 3 -1.08 -13.50 -30.62
N PRO A 4 -2.33 -13.25 -30.14
CA PRO A 4 -2.71 -11.93 -29.67
C PRO A 4 -1.75 -11.48 -28.55
N ASP A 5 -1.24 -10.25 -28.69
CA ASP A 5 -0.37 -9.63 -27.70
C ASP A 5 -1.18 -9.36 -26.43
N ASN A 6 -1.05 -10.23 -25.43
CA ASN A 6 -1.74 -10.10 -24.14
C ASN A 6 -1.05 -9.13 -23.17
N SER A 7 -0.11 -8.30 -23.65
CA SER A 7 0.54 -7.28 -22.83
C SER A 7 -0.15 -5.91 -22.94
N ILE A 8 -0.22 -5.16 -21.84
CA ILE A 8 -0.73 -3.78 -21.82
C ILE A 8 0.36 -2.83 -21.37
N HIS A 9 0.38 -1.60 -21.90
CA HIS A 9 1.34 -0.61 -21.43
C HIS A 9 0.93 -0.12 -20.05
N PHE A 10 1.77 -0.33 -19.05
CA PHE A 10 1.49 0.00 -17.66
C PHE A 10 2.47 1.03 -17.13
N TYR A 11 1.96 2.07 -16.48
CA TYR A 11 2.77 3.09 -15.84
C TYR A 11 2.04 3.69 -14.63
N MET A 12 2.82 4.23 -13.71
CA MET A 12 2.33 4.88 -12.50
C MET A 12 2.72 6.36 -12.50
N VAL A 13 1.82 7.21 -12.00
CA VAL A 13 2.08 8.64 -11.80
C VAL A 13 2.09 8.92 -10.30
N TYR A 14 3.20 9.44 -9.81
CA TYR A 14 3.39 9.86 -8.42
C TYR A 14 2.71 11.21 -8.14
N PRO A 15 2.45 11.56 -6.86
CA PRO A 15 1.83 12.85 -6.50
C PRO A 15 2.58 14.09 -7.01
N ASN A 16 3.90 14.00 -7.15
CA ASN A 16 4.75 15.07 -7.68
C ASN A 16 4.75 15.17 -9.22
N GLY A 17 3.94 14.35 -9.91
CA GLY A 17 3.88 14.27 -11.37
C GLY A 17 4.98 13.43 -12.01
N THR A 18 5.90 12.85 -11.23
CA THR A 18 6.89 11.90 -11.75
C THR A 18 6.17 10.68 -12.30
N VAL A 19 6.56 10.24 -13.51
CA VAL A 19 6.01 9.04 -14.14
C VAL A 19 7.02 7.91 -14.01
N ARG A 20 6.54 6.76 -13.53
CA ARG A 20 7.27 5.50 -13.57
C ARG A 20 6.67 4.60 -14.63
N ASP A 21 7.39 4.46 -15.72
CA ASP A 21 6.98 3.64 -16.86
C ASP A 21 7.50 2.20 -16.69
N PHE A 22 6.61 1.21 -16.80
CA PHE A 22 6.95 -0.20 -16.77
C PHE A 22 6.92 -0.85 -18.16
N GLY A 23 6.54 -0.13 -19.21
CA GLY A 23 6.45 -0.68 -20.56
C GLY A 23 5.28 -1.65 -20.72
N LYS A 24 5.37 -2.52 -21.74
CA LYS A 24 4.35 -3.53 -22.04
C LYS A 24 4.46 -4.71 -21.08
N GLN A 25 3.38 -4.98 -20.34
CA GLN A 25 3.33 -6.01 -19.30
C GLN A 25 2.13 -6.94 -19.50
N GLY A 26 2.34 -8.26 -19.42
CA GLY A 26 1.26 -9.25 -19.46
C GLY A 26 0.79 -9.63 -18.06
N GLU A 27 1.71 -10.07 -17.22
CA GLU A 27 1.52 -10.30 -15.78
C GLU A 27 2.59 -9.48 -15.05
N PHE A 28 2.18 -8.74 -14.03
CA PHE A 28 3.05 -7.82 -13.32
C PHE A 28 2.65 -7.70 -11.85
N SER A 29 3.63 -7.76 -10.97
CA SER A 29 3.47 -7.52 -9.54
C SER A 29 4.56 -6.55 -9.08
N PHE A 30 4.15 -5.54 -8.32
CA PHE A 30 5.04 -4.48 -7.86
C PHE A 30 4.55 -3.87 -6.56
N SER A 31 5.47 -3.76 -5.60
CA SER A 31 5.23 -3.12 -4.31
C SER A 31 5.99 -1.80 -4.24
N PHE A 32 5.36 -0.78 -3.68
CA PHE A 32 5.98 0.51 -3.43
C PHE A 32 5.49 1.11 -2.12
N ILE A 33 6.24 2.09 -1.63
CA ILE A 33 5.90 2.87 -0.45
C ILE A 33 5.39 4.24 -0.94
N CYS A 34 4.30 4.71 -0.35
CA CYS A 34 3.80 6.05 -0.59
C CYS A 34 4.64 7.08 0.18
N ASP A 35 5.84 7.39 -0.33
CA ASP A 35 6.79 8.31 0.32
C ASP A 35 6.33 9.78 0.29
N LEU A 36 5.44 10.12 -0.65
CA LEU A 36 4.85 11.45 -0.81
C LEU A 36 3.36 11.41 -0.50
N GLU A 37 2.89 12.43 0.22
CA GLU A 37 1.47 12.65 0.44
C GLU A 37 0.77 13.06 -0.87
N GLY A 38 -0.39 12.49 -1.14
CA GLY A 38 -1.23 12.81 -2.30
C GLY A 38 -1.69 11.58 -3.08
N GLU A 39 -2.17 11.82 -4.29
CA GLU A 39 -2.78 10.80 -5.15
C GLU A 39 -1.75 10.10 -6.03
N TYR A 40 -1.83 8.76 -6.08
CA TYR A 40 -1.04 7.92 -6.97
C TYR A 40 -1.98 7.34 -8.03
N PHE A 41 -1.64 7.48 -9.30
CA PHE A 41 -2.45 6.96 -10.40
C PHE A 41 -1.79 5.74 -11.03
N LEU A 42 -2.48 4.60 -11.00
CA LEU A 42 -2.13 3.42 -11.78
C LEU A 42 -2.81 3.53 -13.15
N ARG A 43 -2.04 3.53 -14.24
CA ARG A 43 -2.57 3.71 -15.59
C ARG A 43 -2.25 2.53 -16.49
N PHE A 44 -3.28 2.06 -17.17
CA PHE A 44 -3.25 1.02 -18.18
C PHE A 44 -3.57 1.66 -19.54
N SER A 45 -2.66 1.56 -20.50
CA SER A 45 -2.80 2.15 -21.84
C SER A 45 -2.87 1.05 -22.90
N ASN A 46 -3.96 1.06 -23.65
CA ASN A 46 -4.20 0.15 -24.78
C ASN A 46 -4.13 0.85 -26.15
N VAL A 47 -3.50 2.03 -26.22
CA VAL A 47 -3.49 2.88 -27.43
C VAL A 47 -2.88 2.17 -28.65
N ASP A 48 -1.89 1.30 -28.43
CA ASP A 48 -1.17 0.62 -29.51
C ASP A 48 -1.79 -0.74 -29.91
N SER A 49 -2.99 -1.05 -29.41
CA SER A 49 -3.68 -2.31 -29.69
C SER A 49 -4.95 -2.07 -30.48
N SER A 50 -5.16 -2.90 -31.51
CA SER A 50 -6.42 -2.94 -32.26
C SER A 50 -7.50 -3.80 -31.60
N THR A 51 -7.16 -4.50 -30.52
CA THR A 51 -8.08 -5.36 -29.75
C THR A 51 -8.24 -4.88 -28.33
N ASP A 52 -9.46 -5.04 -27.80
CA ASP A 52 -9.77 -4.82 -26.39
C ASP A 52 -8.98 -5.80 -25.50
N LYS A 53 -8.55 -5.31 -24.34
CA LYS A 53 -7.80 -6.10 -23.35
C LYS A 53 -8.53 -6.09 -22.02
N LEU A 54 -8.68 -7.27 -21.43
CA LEU A 54 -9.19 -7.43 -20.07
C LEU A 54 -8.01 -7.39 -19.11
N VAL A 55 -8.13 -6.58 -18.06
CA VAL A 55 -7.10 -6.41 -17.04
C VAL A 55 -7.71 -6.75 -15.69
N THR A 56 -7.04 -7.65 -14.96
CA THR A 56 -7.36 -7.94 -13.57
C THR A 56 -6.35 -7.19 -12.70
N LEU A 57 -6.85 -6.33 -11.79
CA LEU A 57 -6.02 -5.61 -10.82
C LEU A 57 -6.34 -6.12 -9.42
N ASP A 58 -5.33 -6.70 -8.78
CA ASP A 58 -5.33 -6.96 -7.34
C ASP A 58 -4.37 -5.95 -6.69
N TYR A 59 -4.87 -5.16 -5.75
CA TYR A 59 -4.09 -4.14 -5.06
C TYR A 59 -4.37 -4.16 -3.56
N GLU A 60 -3.29 -4.07 -2.77
CA GLU A 60 -3.36 -4.03 -1.32
C GLU A 60 -2.63 -2.79 -0.80
N VAL A 61 -3.33 -1.97 0.00
CA VAL A 61 -2.75 -0.80 0.67
C VAL A 61 -2.59 -1.11 2.15
N GLN A 62 -1.34 -1.19 2.60
CA GLN A 62 -1.02 -1.46 4.00
C GLN A 62 -0.62 -0.18 4.73
N HIS A 63 -1.25 0.06 5.88
CA HIS A 63 -0.94 1.19 6.73
C HIS A 63 0.10 0.79 7.77
N TYR A 64 1.28 1.40 7.69
CA TYR A 64 2.38 1.17 8.63
C TYR A 64 2.65 2.44 9.46
N ILE A 65 2.90 2.25 10.76
CA ILE A 65 3.35 3.28 11.68
C ILE A 65 4.73 2.86 12.18
N PHE A 66 5.76 3.67 11.94
CA PHE A 66 7.16 3.34 12.26
C PHE A 66 7.63 1.98 11.71
N GLY A 67 7.18 1.60 10.50
CA GLY A 67 7.53 0.30 9.88
C GLY A 67 6.81 -0.91 10.48
N ILE A 68 5.84 -0.69 11.37
CA ILE A 68 5.02 -1.73 12.01
C ILE A 68 3.58 -1.63 11.47
N PRO A 69 2.90 -2.76 11.15
CA PRO A 69 1.50 -2.73 10.76
C PRO A 69 0.65 -1.98 11.81
N GLN A 70 -0.21 -1.08 11.36
CA GLN A 70 -1.01 -0.20 12.24
C GLN A 70 -1.73 -0.96 13.35
N MET A 71 -2.32 -2.13 13.05
CA MET A 71 -3.04 -2.94 14.04
C MET A 71 -2.13 -3.42 15.18
N LEU A 72 -0.90 -3.83 14.86
CA LEU A 72 0.08 -4.26 15.85
C LEU A 72 0.54 -3.07 16.70
N PHE A 73 0.85 -1.95 16.05
CA PHE A 73 1.27 -0.72 16.73
C PHE A 73 0.21 -0.25 17.74
N LEU A 74 -1.05 -0.19 17.32
CA LEU A 74 -2.15 0.22 18.19
C LEU A 74 -2.35 -0.76 19.36
N THR A 75 -2.22 -2.07 19.11
CA THR A 75 -2.32 -3.09 20.16
C THR A 75 -1.24 -2.92 21.23
N ILE A 76 0.01 -2.71 20.82
CA ILE A 76 1.14 -2.45 21.74
C ILE A 76 0.86 -1.20 22.58
N LEU A 77 0.40 -0.12 21.95
CA LEU A 77 0.06 1.13 22.63
C LEU A 77 -1.02 0.90 23.72
N ILE A 78 -2.09 0.18 23.39
CA ILE A 78 -3.18 -0.14 24.32
C ILE A 78 -2.66 -0.93 25.52
N VAL A 79 -1.83 -1.95 25.28
CA VAL A 79 -1.22 -2.77 26.35
C VAL A 79 -0.36 -1.91 27.27
N VAL A 80 0.50 -1.04 26.71
CA VAL A 80 1.35 -0.15 27.50
C VAL A 80 0.52 0.80 28.36
N VAL A 81 -0.51 1.44 27.80
CA VAL A 81 -1.40 2.35 28.56
C VAL A 81 -2.14 1.59 29.67
N SER A 82 -2.62 0.39 29.38
CA SER A 82 -3.31 -0.47 30.36
C SER A 82 -2.39 -0.85 31.52
N MET A 83 -1.15 -1.23 31.22
CA MET A 83 -0.16 -1.60 32.24
C MET A 83 0.21 -0.40 33.13
N ILE A 84 0.33 0.80 32.54
CA ILE A 84 0.56 2.04 33.31
C ILE A 84 -0.62 2.33 34.24
N ALA A 85 -1.86 2.20 33.76
CA ALA A 85 -3.05 2.42 34.57
C ALA A 85 -3.12 1.43 35.75
N VAL A 86 -2.84 0.15 35.51
CA VAL A 86 -2.79 -0.88 36.56
C VAL A 86 -1.68 -0.58 37.57
N ALA A 87 -0.48 -0.23 37.12
CA ALA A 87 0.63 0.11 38.02
C ALA A 87 0.30 1.34 38.89
N ALA A 88 -0.30 2.38 38.30
CA ALA A 88 -0.75 3.56 39.03
C ALA A 88 -1.83 3.22 40.07
N PHE A 89 -2.79 2.38 39.71
CA PHE A 89 -3.82 1.90 40.64
C PHE A 89 -3.22 1.13 41.82
N ILE A 90 -2.28 0.22 41.57
CA ILE A 90 -1.58 -0.53 42.63
C ILE A 90 -0.81 0.42 43.56
N LEU A 91 -0.13 1.43 43.01
CA LEU A 91 0.61 2.42 43.79
C LEU A 91 -0.32 3.29 44.66
N MET A 92 -1.48 3.71 44.12
CA MET A 92 -2.48 4.47 44.89
C MET A 92 -3.18 3.63 45.95
N GLY A 93 -3.42 2.34 45.68
CA GLY A 93 -4.07 1.40 46.60
C GLY A 93 -3.18 0.93 47.74
N LYS A 94 -1.89 1.25 47.74
CA LYS A 94 -0.97 0.92 48.82
C LYS A 94 -1.23 1.86 50.00
N PRO A 95 -1.70 1.36 51.17
CA PRO A 95 -1.84 2.21 52.34
C PRO A 95 -0.45 2.70 52.77
N ARG A 96 -0.38 3.96 53.20
CA ARG A 96 0.82 4.58 53.77
C ARG A 96 1.40 3.75 54.90
#